data_AF-A0A6S7JJ81-F1
#
_entry.id   AF-A0A6S7JJ81-F1
#
_cell.length_a   1.000
_cell.length_b   1.000
_cell.length_c   1.000
_cell.angle_alpha   90.00
_cell.angle_beta   90.00
_cell.angle_gamma   90.00
#
_symmetry.space_group_name_H-M   'P 1'
#
loop_
_entity.id
_entity.type
_entity.pdbx_description
1 polymer ?
#
loop_
_entity_poly.entity_id
_entity_poly.type
_entity_poly.pdbx_seq_one_letter_code
_entity_poly.pdbx_strand_id
1 'polypeptide(L)'
;MRRGPGGIGAINKQRLAKAKYEQKGSAIADAQISQMSKQLESFKTYLEEFATKHKSDIKKNAEFRGHFQQMCARIGVDPLA
;
A
#
# COMPACT_ATOMS: atom_id res chain seq x y z
N MET A 1 6.68 53.99 13.91
CA MET A 1 5.68 53.16 13.19
C MET A 1 5.90 51.69 13.52
N ARG A 2 5.23 51.15 14.54
CA ARG A 2 5.32 49.72 14.89
C ARG A 2 4.44 48.96 13.91
N ARG A 3 5.06 48.24 12.96
CA ARG A 3 4.37 47.30 12.07
C ARG A 3 3.64 46.30 12.97
N GLY A 4 2.30 46.31 12.91
CA GLY A 4 1.45 45.52 13.80
C GLY A 4 1.71 44.01 13.71
N PRO A 5 1.15 43.22 14.64
CA PRO A 5 1.44 41.78 14.82
C PRO A 5 1.04 40.85 13.64
N GLY A 6 0.67 41.39 12.48
CA GLY A 6 0.28 40.66 11.27
C GLY A 6 1.15 40.92 10.03
N GLY A 7 2.45 41.24 10.20
CA GLY A 7 3.37 41.51 9.08
C GLY A 7 3.91 40.25 8.37
N ILE A 8 4.71 40.45 7.32
CA ILE A 8 5.38 39.45 6.45
C ILE A 8 5.95 38.22 7.21
N GLY A 9 6.37 38.38 8.46
CA GLY A 9 6.81 37.28 9.33
C GLY A 9 5.73 36.25 9.68
N ALA A 10 4.47 36.66 9.87
CA ALA A 10 3.33 35.76 10.10
C ALA A 10 2.97 34.98 8.83
N ILE A 11 3.01 35.64 7.67
CA ILE A 11 2.81 35.01 6.34
C ILE A 11 3.93 33.99 6.07
N ASN A 12 5.19 34.34 6.36
CA ASN A 12 6.31 33.42 6.25
C ASN A 12 6.19 32.22 7.19
N LYS A 13 5.77 32.42 8.44
CA LYS A 13 5.51 31.31 9.38
C LYS A 13 4.38 30.40 8.90
N GLN A 14 3.28 30.95 8.39
CA GLN A 14 2.20 30.15 7.79
C GLN A 14 2.68 29.36 6.57
N ARG A 15 3.46 29.97 5.68
CA ARG A 15 4.03 29.29 4.51
C ARG A 15 4.97 28.15 4.91
N LEU A 16 5.84 28.37 5.90
CA LEU A 16 6.73 27.34 6.43
C LEU A 16 5.97 26.21 7.11
N ALA A 17 4.90 26.52 7.85
CA ALA A 17 4.04 25.51 8.45
C ALA A 17 3.35 24.67 7.37
N LYS A 18 2.76 25.31 6.35
CA LYS A 18 2.14 24.63 5.21
C LYS A 18 3.10 23.68 4.50
N ALA A 19 4.31 24.15 4.17
CA ALA A 19 5.34 23.32 3.54
C ALA A 19 5.74 22.12 4.40
N LYS A 20 5.84 22.29 5.73
CA LYS A 20 6.09 21.17 6.66
C LYS A 20 4.96 20.15 6.69
N TYR A 21 3.70 20.60 6.65
CA TYR A 21 2.55 19.68 6.60
C TYR A 21 2.50 18.92 5.29
N GLU A 22 2.76 19.57 4.16
CA GLU A 22 2.85 18.93 2.84
C GLU A 22 3.96 17.87 2.82
N GLN A 23 5.16 18.23 3.31
CA GLN A 23 6.29 17.30 3.38
C GLN A 23 5.98 16.09 4.28
N LYS A 24 5.36 16.31 5.45
CA LYS A 24 4.92 15.22 6.32
C LYS A 24 3.83 14.36 5.67
N GLY A 25 2.91 14.98 4.93
CA GLY A 25 1.88 14.27 4.16
C GLY A 25 2.51 13.34 3.13
N SER A 26 3.50 13.82 2.38
CA SER A 26 4.26 12.99 1.43
C SER A 26 4.95 11.83 2.15
N ALA A 27 5.67 12.09 3.24
CA ALA A 27 6.37 11.05 3.99
C ALA A 27 5.43 9.97 4.56
N ILE A 28 4.22 10.34 4.98
CA ILE A 28 3.20 9.39 5.44
C ILE A 28 2.69 8.55 4.27
N ALA A 29 2.42 9.16 3.11
CA ALA A 29 2.02 8.44 1.91
C ALA A 29 3.10 7.43 1.48
N ASP A 30 4.37 7.85 1.46
CA ASP A 30 5.50 7.00 1.12
C ASP A 30 5.63 5.81 2.10
N ALA A 31 5.46 6.06 3.41
CA ALA A 31 5.48 5.01 4.42
C ALA A 31 4.33 4.01 4.23
N GLN A 32 3.12 4.49 3.92
CA GLN A 32 1.96 3.62 3.65
C GLN A 32 2.17 2.77 2.40
N ILE A 33 2.70 3.35 1.32
CA ILE A 33 3.03 2.63 0.09
C ILE A 33 4.07 1.55 0.37
N SER A 34 5.14 1.89 1.09
CA SER A 34 6.19 0.92 1.46
C SER A 34 5.63 -0.24 2.31
N GLN A 35 4.73 0.06 3.25
CA GLN A 35 4.08 -0.95 4.08
C GLN A 35 3.16 -1.86 3.25
N MET A 36 2.35 -1.29 2.33
CA MET A 36 1.51 -2.07 1.43
C MET A 36 2.33 -3.00 0.54
N SER A 37 3.45 -2.52 -0.03
CA SER A 37 4.33 -3.36 -0.84
C SER A 37 4.85 -4.58 -0.07
N LYS A 38 5.26 -4.40 1.18
CA LYS A 38 5.69 -5.52 2.06
C LYS A 38 4.56 -6.51 2.34
N GLN A 39 3.34 -6.00 2.52
CA GLN A 39 2.16 -6.86 2.73
C GLN A 39 1.83 -7.66 1.47
N LEU A 40 1.92 -7.06 0.29
CA LEU A 40 1.73 -7.77 -0.99
C LEU A 40 2.78 -8.85 -1.20
N GLU A 41 4.04 -8.58 -0.89
CA GLU A 41 5.12 -9.56 -0.96
C GLU A 41 4.89 -10.73 0.00
N SER A 42 4.53 -10.45 1.25
CA SER A 42 4.18 -11.48 2.23
C SER A 42 2.99 -12.32 1.76
N PHE A 43 1.96 -11.66 1.20
CA PHE A 43 0.79 -12.35 0.67
C PHE A 43 1.17 -13.28 -0.48
N LYS A 44 2.04 -12.84 -1.40
CA LYS A 44 2.53 -13.67 -2.50
C LYS A 44 3.20 -14.94 -1.97
N THR A 45 4.10 -14.82 -1.00
CA THR A 45 4.77 -15.97 -0.38
C THR A 45 3.76 -16.95 0.24
N TYR A 46 2.76 -16.44 0.97
CA TYR A 46 1.70 -17.29 1.54
C TYR A 46 0.85 -17.97 0.46
N LEU A 47 0.61 -17.30 -0.67
CA LEU A 47 -0.12 -17.85 -1.80
C LEU A 47 0.65 -19.01 -2.44
N GLU A 48 1.96 -18.84 -2.63
CA GLU A 48 2.84 -19.90 -3.15
C GLU A 48 2.91 -21.11 -2.20
N GLU A 49 3.02 -20.86 -0.89
CA GLU A 49 2.98 -21.93 0.12
C GLU A 49 1.63 -22.65 0.14
N PHE A 50 0.53 -21.91 0.04
CA PHE A 50 -0.80 -22.48 -0.05
C PHE A 50 -0.97 -23.34 -1.32
N ALA A 51 -0.49 -22.85 -2.47
CA ALA A 51 -0.56 -23.54 -3.74
C ALA A 51 0.23 -24.85 -3.73
N THR A 52 1.43 -24.84 -3.14
CA THR A 52 2.28 -26.03 -3.00
C THR A 52 1.66 -27.06 -2.07
N LYS A 53 1.14 -26.64 -0.91
CA LYS A 53 0.49 -27.50 0.07
C LYS A 53 -0.81 -28.14 -0.43
N HIS A 54 -1.62 -27.38 -1.17
CA HIS A 54 -2.93 -27.82 -1.67
C HIS A 54 -2.93 -28.19 -3.16
N LYS A 55 -1.75 -28.44 -3.75
CA LYS A 55 -1.59 -28.72 -5.19
C LYS A 55 -2.51 -29.83 -5.71
N SER A 56 -2.69 -30.90 -4.93
CA SER A 56 -3.59 -32.01 -5.30
C SER A 56 -5.05 -31.57 -5.37
N ASP A 57 -5.48 -30.77 -4.41
CA ASP A 57 -6.88 -30.35 -4.26
C ASP A 57 -7.23 -29.32 -5.34
N ILE A 58 -6.31 -28.38 -5.62
CA ILE A 58 -6.41 -27.43 -6.73
C ILE A 58 -6.55 -28.17 -8.07
N LYS A 59 -5.80 -29.27 -8.25
CA LYS A 59 -5.88 -30.08 -9.48
C LYS A 59 -7.17 -30.90 -9.56
N LYS A 60 -7.62 -31.51 -8.47
CA LYS A 60 -8.74 -32.47 -8.48
C LYS A 60 -10.11 -31.81 -8.37
N ASN A 61 -10.22 -30.67 -7.70
CA ASN A 61 -11.49 -29.99 -7.45
C ASN A 61 -11.59 -28.67 -8.27
N ALA A 62 -12.51 -28.64 -9.23
CA ALA A 62 -12.71 -27.49 -10.11
C ALA A 62 -13.28 -26.25 -9.38
N GLU A 63 -14.17 -26.46 -8.39
CA GLU A 63 -14.74 -25.38 -7.59
C GLU A 63 -13.67 -24.71 -6.74
N PHE A 64 -12.86 -25.51 -6.03
CA PHE A 64 -11.76 -25.02 -5.23
C PHE A 64 -10.71 -24.28 -6.07
N ARG A 65 -10.39 -24.81 -7.26
CA ARG A 65 -9.53 -24.13 -8.24
C ARG A 65 -10.08 -22.77 -8.65
N GLY A 66 -11.39 -22.68 -8.90
CA GLY A 66 -12.04 -21.42 -9.27
C GLY A 66 -11.93 -20.37 -8.17
N HIS A 67 -12.16 -20.75 -6.90
CA HIS A 67 -11.98 -19.85 -5.76
C HIS A 67 -10.52 -19.40 -5.59
N PHE A 68 -9.58 -20.34 -5.73
CA PHE A 68 -8.15 -20.03 -5.67
C PHE A 68 -7.75 -19.04 -6.78
N GLN A 69 -8.21 -19.25 -8.01
CA GLN A 69 -7.94 -18.35 -9.14
C GLN A 69 -8.55 -16.96 -8.96
N GLN A 70 -9.78 -16.86 -8.44
CA GLN A 70 -10.40 -15.57 -8.12
C GLN A 70 -9.60 -14.79 -7.08
N MET A 71 -9.06 -15.48 -6.06
CA MET A 71 -8.21 -14.86 -5.06
C MET A 71 -6.92 -14.30 -5.68
N CYS A 72 -6.26 -15.07 -6.55
CA CYS A 72 -5.04 -14.63 -7.24
C CYS A 72 -5.30 -13.44 -8.16
N ALA A 73 -6.39 -13.48 -8.94
CA ALA A 73 -6.78 -12.43 -9.86
C ALA A 73 -7.06 -11.08 -9.17
N ARG A 74 -7.65 -11.08 -7.97
CA ARG A 74 -7.90 -9.85 -7.19
C ARG A 74 -6.62 -9.11 -6.80
N ILE A 75 -5.51 -9.82 -6.74
CA ILE A 75 -4.21 -9.28 -6.29
C ILE A 75 -3.29 -9.05 -7.50
N GLY A 76 -3.72 -9.44 -8.70
CA GLY A 76 -2.94 -9.32 -9.92
C GLY A 76 -1.87 -10.40 -10.07
N VAL A 77 -2.02 -11.54 -9.39
CA VAL A 77 -1.11 -12.69 -9.50
C VAL A 77 -1.77 -13.74 -10.40
N ASP A 78 -1.04 -14.26 -11.39
CA ASP A 78 -1.50 -15.37 -12.25
C ASP A 78 -1.10 -16.73 -11.63
N PRO A 79 -2.07 -17.57 -11.21
CA PRO A 79 -1.79 -18.87 -10.60
C PRO A 79 -1.43 -19.97 -11.61
N LEU A 80 -1.43 -19.68 -12.92
CA LEU A 80 -1.15 -20.65 -13.99
C LEU A 80 0.27 -20.54 -14.59
N ALA A 81 1.13 -19.70 -14.00
CA ALA A 81 2.55 -19.63 -14.33
C ALA A 81 3.37 -20.81 -13.74
#